data_AF-I2JKT9-F1
#
_entry.id   AF-I2JKT9-F1
#
_cell.length_a   1.000
_cell.length_b   1.000
_cell.length_c   1.000
_cell.angle_alpha   90.00
_cell.angle_beta   90.00
_cell.angle_gamma   90.00
#
_symmetry.space_group_name_H-M   'P 1'
#
loop_
_entity.id
_entity.type
_entity.pdbx_description
1 polymer ?
#
loop_
_entity_poly.entity_id
_entity_poly.type
_entity_poly.pdbx_seq_one_letter_code
_entity_poly.pdbx_strand_id
1 'polypeptide(L)'
;MLTGFAFAVFYIVVGLPIARCADRSNRRNIVTYSVGLWSMMTAARGLAQNYWQLMLARIGVGVGEAGRSPPSHSMISDIFPMKELATAIATYNSGMLVGFLMGGWIQEYFGWRIALMAVVIPGIFFASVIKFTLKEPQPQRQLVNLA
;
A
#
# COMPACT_ATOMS: atom_id res chain seq x y z
N MET A 1 8.84 -14.89 -17.20
CA MET A 1 7.62 -14.26 -16.64
C MET A 1 7.26 -14.98 -15.34
N LEU A 2 6.91 -14.26 -14.28
CA LEU A 2 6.39 -14.84 -13.02
C LEU A 2 4.94 -15.29 -13.27
N THR A 3 4.72 -16.50 -13.80
CA THR A 3 3.38 -16.94 -14.22
C THR A 3 2.82 -18.08 -13.39
N GLY A 4 1.56 -17.90 -12.99
CA GLY A 4 0.54 -18.95 -13.00
C GLY A 4 0.08 -19.36 -11.62
N PHE A 5 0.36 -20.62 -11.26
CA PHE A 5 -0.34 -21.29 -10.18
C PHE A 5 0.45 -21.30 -8.87
N ALA A 6 1.76 -21.62 -8.93
CA ALA A 6 2.61 -21.67 -7.73
C ALA A 6 2.69 -20.32 -7.01
N PHE A 7 2.80 -19.22 -7.77
CA PHE A 7 2.74 -17.87 -7.23
C PHE A 7 1.40 -17.57 -6.54
N ALA A 8 0.28 -17.93 -7.18
CA ALA A 8 -1.05 -17.69 -6.63
C ALA A 8 -1.32 -18.50 -5.36
N VAL A 9 -0.95 -19.79 -5.35
CA VAL A 9 -1.09 -20.66 -4.16
C VAL A 9 -0.25 -20.12 -3.01
N PHE A 10 1.02 -19.79 -3.25
CA PHE A 10 1.89 -19.27 -2.20
C PHE A 10 1.41 -17.91 -1.67
N TYR A 11 0.95 -17.04 -2.59
CA TYR A 11 0.35 -15.76 -2.26
C TYR A 11 -0.90 -15.90 -1.39
N ILE A 12 -1.78 -16.86 -1.69
CA ILE A 12 -2.97 -17.13 -0.88
C ILE A 12 -2.57 -17.71 0.48
N VAL A 13 -1.71 -18.73 0.51
CA VAL A 13 -1.33 -19.41 1.77
C VAL A 13 -0.66 -18.45 2.75
N VAL A 14 0.22 -17.57 2.27
CA VAL A 14 0.97 -16.63 3.11
C VAL A 14 0.24 -15.30 3.29
N GLY A 15 -0.37 -14.78 2.22
CA GLY A 15 -0.98 -13.45 2.22
C GLY A 15 -2.31 -13.39 2.96
N LEU A 16 -3.12 -14.45 2.94
CA LEU A 16 -4.46 -14.44 3.56
C LEU A 16 -4.40 -14.43 5.10
N PRO A 17 -3.51 -15.19 5.77
CA PRO A 17 -3.29 -15.05 7.21
C PRO A 17 -2.78 -13.67 7.61
N ILE A 18 -1.81 -13.11 6.88
CA ILE A 18 -1.23 -11.80 7.19
C ILE A 18 -2.27 -10.69 6.99
N ALA A 19 -3.05 -10.76 5.91
CA ALA A 19 -4.16 -9.86 5.66
C ALA A 19 -5.20 -9.93 6.78
N ARG A 20 -5.57 -11.13 7.24
CA ARG A 20 -6.49 -11.30 8.37
C ARG A 20 -5.96 -10.75 9.70
N CYS A 21 -4.66 -10.89 9.96
CA CYS A 21 -4.03 -10.31 11.14
C CYS A 21 -4.03 -8.78 11.07
N ALA A 22 -3.83 -8.22 9.87
CA ALA A 22 -3.92 -6.78 9.64
C ALA A 22 -5.36 -6.28 9.90
N ASP A 23 -6.38 -6.94 9.36
CA ASP A 23 -7.80 -6.51 9.43
C ASP A 23 -8.36 -6.33 10.86
N ARG A 24 -7.72 -6.89 11.89
CA ARG A 24 -8.19 -6.79 13.29
C ARG A 24 -7.66 -5.58 14.05
N SER A 25 -6.88 -4.72 13.41
CA SER A 25 -6.16 -3.63 14.09
C SER A 25 -6.69 -2.23 13.75
N ASN A 26 -6.17 -1.23 14.47
CA ASN A 26 -6.36 0.19 14.19
C ASN A 26 -6.08 0.53 12.72
N ARG A 27 -7.02 1.20 12.04
CA ARG A 27 -6.97 1.43 10.57
C ARG A 27 -5.73 2.20 10.14
N ARG A 28 -5.34 3.20 10.92
CA ARG A 28 -4.11 3.99 10.70
C ARG A 28 -2.86 3.10 10.80
N ASN A 29 -2.83 2.23 11.81
CA ASN A 29 -1.68 1.35 12.02
C ASN A 29 -1.57 0.32 10.89
N ILE A 30 -2.70 -0.21 10.41
CA ILE A 30 -2.73 -1.11 9.24
C ILE A 30 -2.09 -0.43 8.04
N VAL A 31 -2.56 0.77 7.66
CA VAL A 31 -2.01 1.51 6.51
C VAL A 31 -0.51 1.74 6.68
N THR A 32 -0.08 2.15 7.89
CA THR A 32 1.33 2.43 8.18
C THR A 32 2.21 1.19 8.01
N TYR A 33 1.82 0.05 8.60
CA TYR A 33 2.58 -1.19 8.49
C TYR A 33 2.56 -1.75 7.06
N SER A 34 1.42 -1.65 6.38
CA SER A 34 1.27 -2.06 4.98
C SER A 34 2.18 -1.27 4.05
N VAL A 35 2.24 0.05 4.18
CA VAL A 35 3.14 0.90 3.38
C VAL A 35 4.61 0.63 3.73
N GLY A 36 4.93 0.41 5.01
CA GLY A 36 6.27 0.05 5.45
C GLY A 36 6.74 -1.28 4.87
N LEU A 37 5.91 -2.33 4.96
CA LEU A 37 6.19 -3.65 4.41
C LEU A 37 6.33 -3.58 2.88
N TRP A 38 5.42 -2.87 2.20
CA TRP A 38 5.46 -2.67 0.76
C TRP A 38 6.78 -2.00 0.32
N SER A 39 7.21 -0.97 1.04
CA SER A 39 8.44 -0.23 0.74
C SER A 39 9.68 -1.11 0.96
N MET A 40 9.73 -1.84 2.08
CA MET A 40 10.81 -2.78 2.39
C MET A 40 10.94 -3.88 1.33
N MET A 41 9.82 -4.49 0.93
CA MET A 41 9.81 -5.55 -0.07
C MET A 41 10.11 -5.00 -1.47
N THR A 42 9.77 -3.75 -1.76
CA THR A 42 10.16 -3.05 -2.99
C THR A 42 11.66 -2.79 -3.05
N ALA A 43 12.27 -2.37 -1.94
CA ALA A 43 13.73 -2.26 -1.83
C ALA A 43 14.41 -3.63 -2.02
N ALA A 44 13.87 -4.67 -1.39
CA ALA A 44 14.38 -6.03 -1.53
C ALA A 44 14.34 -6.53 -2.99
N ARG A 45 13.30 -6.18 -3.77
CA ARG A 45 13.25 -6.46 -5.22
C ARG A 45 14.40 -5.78 -5.97
N GLY A 46 14.71 -4.53 -5.63
CA GLY A 46 15.80 -3.78 -6.25
C GLY A 46 17.20 -4.31 -5.93
N LEU A 47 17.36 -5.08 -4.84
CA LEU A 47 18.61 -5.74 -4.45
C LEU A 47 18.69 -7.22 -4.83
N ALA A 48 17.60 -7.80 -5.30
CA ALA A 48 17.54 -9.23 -5.58
C ALA A 48 18.55 -9.66 -6.64
N GLN A 49 19.22 -10.78 -6.37
CA GLN A 49 20.26 -11.41 -7.20
C GLN A 49 19.79 -12.71 -7.84
N ASN A 50 18.72 -13.32 -7.32
CA ASN A 50 18.18 -14.57 -7.83
C ASN A 50 16.65 -14.56 -7.93
N TYR A 51 16.12 -15.55 -8.65
CA TYR A 51 14.69 -15.69 -8.92
C TYR A 51 13.85 -15.80 -7.64
N TRP A 52 14.30 -16.60 -6.68
CA TRP A 52 13.56 -16.83 -5.43
C TRP A 52 13.43 -15.56 -4.59
N GLN A 53 14.46 -14.73 -4.52
CA GLN A 53 14.41 -13.42 -3.87
C GLN A 53 13.38 -12.50 -4.54
N LEU A 54 13.37 -12.42 -5.87
CA LEU A 54 12.37 -11.64 -6.61
C LEU A 54 10.94 -12.16 -6.35
N MET A 55 10.77 -13.48 -6.31
CA MET A 55 9.46 -14.09 -6.06
C MET A 55 8.94 -13.77 -4.65
N LEU A 56 9.76 -14.00 -3.62
CA LEU A 56 9.39 -13.72 -2.24
C LEU A 56 9.11 -12.22 -2.02
N ALA A 57 9.96 -11.36 -2.57
CA ALA A 57 9.78 -9.92 -2.46
C ALA A 57 8.49 -9.47 -3.21
N ARG A 58 8.13 -10.11 -4.33
CA ARG A 58 6.86 -9.81 -5.02
C ARG A 58 5.64 -10.22 -4.20
N ILE A 59 5.70 -11.38 -3.54
CA ILE A 59 4.64 -11.83 -2.63
C ILE A 59 4.52 -10.84 -1.46
N GLY A 60 5.63 -10.48 -0.83
CA GLY A 60 5.65 -9.51 0.27
C GLY A 60 5.08 -8.14 -0.13
N VAL A 61 5.36 -7.67 -1.34
CA VAL A 61 4.74 -6.46 -1.89
C VAL A 61 3.22 -6.59 -1.99
N GLY A 62 2.70 -7.71 -2.51
CA GLY A 62 1.25 -7.87 -2.63
C GLY A 62 0.56 -7.98 -1.26
N VAL A 63 1.20 -8.60 -0.26
CA VAL A 63 0.72 -8.57 1.13
C VAL A 63 0.65 -7.15 1.67
N GLY A 64 1.67 -6.31 1.40
CA GLY A 64 1.64 -4.90 1.73
C GLY A 64 0.54 -4.13 1.00
N GLU A 65 0.23 -4.47 -0.26
CA GLU A 65 -0.83 -3.83 -1.04
C GLU A 65 -2.23 -4.13 -0.50
N ALA A 66 -2.47 -5.34 -0.01
CA ALA A 66 -3.78 -5.78 0.49
C ALA A 66 -4.31 -4.88 1.62
N GLY A 67 -3.45 -4.44 2.54
CA GLY A 67 -3.82 -3.61 3.68
C GLY A 67 -3.78 -2.10 3.42
N ARG A 68 -3.43 -1.64 2.23
CA ARG A 68 -3.33 -0.20 1.94
C ARG A 68 -4.66 0.41 1.50
N SER A 69 -5.26 -0.12 0.44
CA SER A 69 -6.41 0.53 -0.19
C SER A 69 -7.70 0.47 0.64
N PRO A 70 -8.16 -0.69 1.15
CA PRO A 70 -9.44 -0.76 1.87
C PRO A 70 -9.48 0.12 3.14
N PRO A 71 -8.46 0.09 4.02
CA PRO A 71 -8.42 0.97 5.18
C PRO A 71 -8.29 2.44 4.81
N SER A 72 -7.53 2.80 3.76
CA SER A 72 -7.41 4.19 3.30
C SER A 72 -8.75 4.75 2.79
N HIS A 73 -9.47 4.00 1.96
CA HIS A 73 -10.80 4.41 1.49
C HIS A 73 -11.79 4.55 2.66
N SER A 74 -11.74 3.64 3.64
CA SER A 74 -12.57 3.73 4.83
C SER A 74 -12.23 4.93 5.72
N MET A 75 -10.94 5.28 5.85
CA MET A 75 -10.53 6.48 6.59
C MET A 75 -10.95 7.76 5.85
N ILE A 76 -10.83 7.81 4.52
CA ILE A 76 -11.27 8.96 3.72
C ILE A 76 -12.78 9.17 3.87
N SER A 77 -13.58 8.09 3.84
CA SER A 77 -15.03 8.20 4.04
C SER A 77 -15.45 8.65 5.44
N ASP A 78 -14.62 8.40 6.46
CA ASP A 78 -14.89 8.89 7.82
C ASP A 78 -14.45 10.33 8.05
N ILE A 79 -13.48 10.83 7.26
CA ILE A 79 -12.93 12.19 7.39
C ILE A 79 -13.76 13.20 6.60
N PHE A 80 -14.19 12.86 5.39
CA PHE A 80 -14.84 13.80 4.47
C PHE A 80 -16.36 13.63 4.44
N PRO A 81 -17.13 14.73 4.36
CA PRO A 81 -18.57 14.66 4.16
C PRO A 81 -18.91 14.08 2.77
N MET A 82 -20.08 13.45 2.64
CA MET A 82 -20.51 12.78 1.40
C MET A 82 -20.45 13.67 0.15
N LYS A 83 -20.63 14.99 0.31
CA LYS A 83 -20.55 15.97 -0.80
C LYS A 83 -19.13 16.11 -1.37
N GLU A 84 -18.10 15.87 -0.56
CA GLU A 84 -16.68 16.03 -0.93
C GLU A 84 -15.96 14.68 -1.12
N LEU A 85 -16.59 13.58 -0.70
CA LEU A 85 -16.00 12.23 -0.72
C LEU A 85 -15.52 11.82 -2.12
N ALA A 86 -16.29 12.12 -3.17
CA ALA A 86 -15.91 11.81 -4.54
C ALA A 86 -14.61 12.51 -4.95
N THR A 87 -14.48 13.80 -4.62
CA THR A 87 -13.28 14.60 -4.87
C THR A 87 -12.10 14.07 -4.06
N ALA A 88 -12.30 13.77 -2.77
CA ALA A 88 -11.25 13.23 -1.91
C ALA A 88 -10.69 11.88 -2.42
N ILE A 89 -11.58 10.97 -2.85
CA ILE A 89 -11.19 9.70 -3.46
C ILE A 89 -10.50 9.92 -4.81
N ALA A 90 -10.97 10.87 -5.63
CA ALA A 90 -10.34 11.20 -6.90
C ALA A 90 -8.92 11.75 -6.70
N THR A 91 -8.73 12.64 -5.73
CA THR A 91 -7.41 13.16 -5.35
C THR A 91 -6.50 12.03 -4.87
N TYR A 92 -6.99 11.12 -4.02
CA TYR A 92 -6.24 9.94 -3.60
C TYR A 92 -5.79 9.07 -4.79
N ASN A 93 -6.70 8.81 -5.74
CA ASN A 93 -6.40 8.02 -6.93
C ASN A 93 -5.47 8.74 -7.93
N SER A 94 -5.47 10.07 -7.96
CA SER A 94 -4.60 10.85 -8.85
C SER A 94 -3.11 10.58 -8.59
N GLY A 95 -2.73 10.33 -7.33
CA GLY A 95 -1.36 9.99 -6.97
C GLY A 95 -0.86 8.70 -7.63
N MET A 96 -1.75 7.75 -7.90
CA MET A 96 -1.41 6.52 -8.64
C MET A 96 -1.02 6.83 -10.09
N LEU A 97 -1.74 7.72 -10.77
CA LEU A 97 -1.44 8.13 -12.14
C LEU A 97 -0.08 8.81 -12.22
N VAL A 98 0.19 9.75 -11.30
CA VAL A 98 1.49 10.43 -11.20
C VAL A 98 2.61 9.41 -10.95
N GLY A 99 2.40 8.46 -10.04
CA GLY A 99 3.34 7.38 -9.77
C GLY A 99 3.65 6.52 -10.99
N PHE A 100 2.64 6.16 -11.79
CA PHE A 100 2.83 5.40 -13.03
C PHE A 100 3.64 6.17 -14.07
N LEU A 101 3.33 7.46 -14.28
CA LEU A 101 4.05 8.30 -15.25
C LEU A 101 5.52 8.47 -14.84
N MET A 102 5.78 8.85 -13.58
CA MET A 102 7.15 8.99 -13.08
C MET A 102 7.90 7.65 -13.10
N GLY A 103 7.24 6.55 -12.70
CA GLY A 103 7.84 5.22 -12.71
C GLY A 103 8.23 4.76 -14.11
N GLY A 104 7.37 5.03 -15.12
CA GLY A 104 7.66 4.75 -16.53
C GLY A 104 8.86 5.55 -17.05
N TRP A 105 8.88 6.86 -16.77
CA TRP A 105 9.99 7.73 -17.15
C TRP A 105 11.31 7.30 -16.51
N ILE A 106 11.34 7.04 -15.19
CA ILE A 106 12.56 6.58 -14.51
C ILE A 106 13.01 5.22 -15.06
N GLN A 107 12.07 4.31 -15.33
CA GLN A 107 12.40 3.01 -15.90
C GLN A 107 13.06 3.14 -17.29
N GLU A 108 12.58 4.05 -18.13
CA GLU A 108 13.08 4.25 -19.49
C GLU A 108 14.53 4.75 -19.50
N TYR A 109 14.87 5.73 -18.65
CA TYR A 109 16.19 6.37 -18.66
C TYR A 109 17.19 5.76 -17.68
N PHE A 110 16.73 5.22 -16.54
CA PHE A 110 17.58 4.74 -15.44
C PHE A 110 17.41 3.25 -15.14
N GLY A 111 16.48 2.58 -15.81
CA GLY A 111 16.22 1.16 -15.64
C GLY A 111 15.36 0.82 -14.42
N TRP A 112 14.86 -0.42 -14.40
CA TRP A 112 13.85 -0.87 -13.44
C TRP A 112 14.33 -0.89 -11.99
N ARG A 113 15.64 -1.12 -11.72
CA ARG A 113 16.16 -1.15 -10.33
C ARG A 113 16.10 0.23 -9.69
N ILE A 114 16.51 1.27 -10.42
CA ILE A 114 16.45 2.66 -9.95
C ILE A 114 14.99 3.09 -9.82
N ALA A 115 14.13 2.73 -10.77
CA ALA A 115 12.70 2.99 -10.69
C ALA A 115 12.06 2.40 -9.42
N LEU A 116 12.40 1.16 -9.03
CA LEU A 116 11.93 0.57 -7.78
C LEU A 116 12.42 1.32 -6.54
N MET A 117 13.71 1.68 -6.50
CA MET A 117 14.30 2.38 -5.35
C MET A 117 13.74 3.80 -5.18
N ALA A 118 13.47 4.50 -6.29
CA ALA A 118 12.92 5.85 -6.26
C ALA A 118 11.58 5.93 -5.53
N VAL A 119 10.76 4.88 -5.55
CA VAL A 119 9.44 4.87 -4.89
C VAL A 119 9.53 4.48 -3.39
N VAL A 120 10.64 3.87 -2.95
CA VAL A 120 10.83 3.46 -1.55
C VAL A 120 10.92 4.68 -0.62
N ILE A 121 11.69 5.70 -1.00
CA ILE A 121 11.92 6.89 -0.16
C ILE A 121 10.62 7.65 0.09
N PRO A 122 9.81 8.02 -0.94
CA PRO A 122 8.50 8.61 -0.73
C PRO A 122 7.57 7.72 0.10
N GLY A 123 7.56 6.40 -0.15
CA GLY A 123 6.70 5.46 0.59
C GLY A 123 6.97 5.46 2.09
N ILE A 124 8.25 5.37 2.49
CA ILE A 124 8.65 5.41 3.91
C ILE A 124 8.38 6.79 4.52
N PHE A 125 8.64 7.85 3.77
CA PHE A 125 8.35 9.22 4.20
C PHE A 125 6.85 9.40 4.51
N PHE A 126 5.96 9.04 3.57
CA PHE A 126 4.53 9.15 3.77
C PHE A 126 4.01 8.22 4.87
N ALA A 127 4.52 6.99 5.00
CA ALA A 127 4.17 6.12 6.12
C ALA A 127 4.50 6.76 7.47
N SER A 128 5.66 7.42 7.57
CA SER A 128 6.08 8.13 8.78
C SER A 128 5.18 9.32 9.06
N VAL A 129 4.90 10.15 8.04
CA VAL A 129 3.97 11.29 8.17
C VAL A 129 2.58 10.83 8.61
N ILE A 130 2.03 9.76 8.02
CA ILE A 130 0.73 9.21 8.43
C ILE A 130 0.76 8.77 9.90
N LYS A 131 1.80 8.06 10.32
CA LYS A 131 1.93 7.57 11.69
C LYS A 131 1.94 8.69 12.72
N PHE A 132 2.63 9.80 12.41
CA PHE A 132 2.83 10.90 13.37
C PHE A 132 1.78 12.00 13.27
N THR A 133 1.16 12.22 12.11
CA THR A 133 0.24 13.36 11.90
C THR A 133 -1.23 12.95 11.96
N LEU A 134 -1.59 11.75 11.48
CA LEU A 134 -2.99 11.34 11.45
C LEU A 134 -3.42 10.76 12.81
N LYS A 135 -4.47 11.33 13.38
CA LYS A 135 -5.25 10.69 14.45
C LYS A 135 -6.20 9.69 13.81
N GLU A 136 -6.42 8.53 14.44
CA GLU A 136 -7.35 7.54 13.91
C GLU A 136 -8.77 8.14 13.84
N PRO A 137 -9.39 8.18 12.64
CA PRO A 137 -10.75 8.69 12.51
C PRO A 137 -11.73 7.67 13.10
N GLN A 138 -12.70 8.16 13.88
CA GLN A 138 -13.76 7.31 14.39
C GLN A 138 -14.76 7.00 13.28
N PRO A 139 -15.24 5.75 13.17
CA PRO A 139 -16.23 5.38 12.17
C PRO A 139 -17.46 6.28 12.21
N GLN A 140 -17.83 6.88 11.08
CA GLN A 140 -18.97 7.81 11.02
C GLN A 140 -20.29 7.13 11.42
N ARG A 141 -20.39 5.80 11.23
CA ARG A 141 -21.51 4.97 11.73
C ARG A 141 -21.68 5.00 13.25
N GLN A 142 -20.61 5.21 14.02
CA GLN A 142 -20.69 5.32 15.48
C GLN A 142 -21.22 6.70 15.92
N LEU A 143 -20.97 7.76 15.15
CA LEU A 143 -21.46 9.10 15.44
C LEU A 143 -22.98 9.25 15.23
N VAL A 144 -23.54 8.56 14.22
CA VAL A 144 -24.99 8.55 13.96
C VAL A 144 -25.76 7.81 15.06
N ASN A 145 -25.14 6.84 15.75
CA ASN A 145 -25.78 6.11 16.86
C ASN A 145 -25.72 6.84 18.20
N LEU A 146 -24.99 7.96 18.28
CA LEU A 146 -24.81 8.76 19.51
C LEU A 146 -25.58 10.09 19.47
N ALA A 147 -26.28 10.39 18.38
CA ALA A 147 -27.09 11.59 18.17
C ALA A 147 -28.59 11.22 18.10
#